data_AF-A0A9E3X3J2-F1
#
_entry.id   AF-A0A9E3X3J2-F1
#
_cell.length_a   1.000
_cell.length_b   1.000
_cell.length_c   1.000
_cell.angle_alpha   90.00
_cell.angle_beta   90.00
_cell.angle_gamma   90.00
#
_symmetry.space_group_name_H-M   'P 1'
#
loop_
_entity.id
_entity.type
_entity.pdbx_description
1 polymer ?
#
loop_
_entity_poly.entity_id
_entity_poly.type
_entity_poly.pdbx_seq_one_letter_code
_entity_poly.pdbx_strand_id
1 'polypeptide(L)'
;LVENVAPIQYAIRLLITAQSPLLDLPSIKALVHPFDEAALVYPWNHPDPRVDALQQAVIGLVEQAEKTGATRGEIFREVWALTEEFSGVEAQNRMPQHEQAIIARERARFTPRLSEPWYC
;
A
#
# COMPACT_ATOMS: atom_id res chain seq x y z
N LEU A 1 -4.49 -9.70 11.96
CA LEU A 1 -4.59 -8.42 11.23
C LEU A 1 -4.41 -8.66 9.74
N VAL A 2 -3.34 -9.33 9.32
CA VAL A 2 -2.97 -9.54 7.90
C VAL A 2 -4.11 -10.19 7.11
N GLU A 3 -4.73 -11.24 7.64
CA GLU A 3 -5.83 -11.91 6.93
C GLU A 3 -7.09 -11.06 6.80
N ASN A 4 -7.26 -9.99 7.61
CA ASN A 4 -8.43 -9.10 7.56
C ASN A 4 -8.27 -7.94 6.58
N VAL A 5 -7.06 -7.69 6.06
CA VAL A 5 -6.77 -6.56 5.17
C VAL A 5 -6.62 -7.07 3.74
N ALA A 6 -7.31 -6.44 2.78
CA ALA A 6 -7.10 -6.76 1.37
C ALA A 6 -5.71 -6.24 0.94
N PRO A 7 -4.90 -7.02 0.21
CA PRO A 7 -3.54 -6.63 -0.17
C PRO A 7 -3.43 -5.27 -0.85
N ILE A 8 -4.41 -4.92 -1.69
CA ILE A 8 -4.48 -3.61 -2.36
C ILE A 8 -4.42 -2.43 -1.39
N GLN A 9 -4.88 -2.59 -0.15
CA GLN A 9 -4.87 -1.55 0.88
C GLN A 9 -3.44 -1.11 1.26
N TYR A 10 -2.42 -1.95 1.03
CA TYR A 10 -1.02 -1.57 1.24
C TYR A 10 -0.51 -0.59 0.19
N ALA A 11 -1.18 -0.50 -0.95
CA ALA A 11 -0.76 0.28 -2.11
C ALA A 11 -1.60 1.54 -2.36
N ILE A 12 -2.68 1.76 -1.59
CA ILE A 12 -3.61 2.87 -1.81
C ILE A 12 -2.89 4.21 -1.60
N ARG A 13 -3.17 5.14 -2.53
CA ARG A 13 -2.74 6.53 -2.45
C ARG A 13 -3.94 7.42 -2.20
N LEU A 14 -3.74 8.49 -1.45
CA LEU A 14 -4.76 9.52 -1.23
C LEU A 14 -5.10 10.23 -2.54
N LEU A 15 -6.36 10.16 -2.96
CA LEU A 15 -6.89 10.98 -4.05
C LEU A 15 -7.40 12.31 -3.50
N ILE A 16 -6.94 13.42 -4.07
CA ILE A 16 -7.39 14.76 -3.68
C ILE A 16 -8.32 15.28 -4.76
N THR A 17 -9.62 15.20 -4.53
CA THR A 17 -10.64 15.60 -5.51
C THR A 17 -10.95 17.09 -5.45
N ALA A 18 -11.66 17.58 -6.47
CA ALA A 18 -12.22 18.93 -6.47
C ALA A 18 -13.06 19.17 -5.21
N GLN A 19 -12.96 20.38 -4.64
CA GLN A 19 -13.69 20.81 -3.44
C GLN A 19 -13.33 20.03 -2.15
N SER A 20 -12.26 19.26 -2.14
CA SER A 20 -11.76 18.64 -0.91
C SER A 20 -11.31 19.72 0.09
N PRO A 21 -11.74 19.68 1.37
CA PRO A 21 -11.23 20.57 2.41
C PRO A 21 -9.72 20.46 2.63
N LEU A 22 -9.09 19.37 2.18
CA LEU A 22 -7.63 19.25 2.17
C LEU A 22 -6.96 20.36 1.36
N LEU A 23 -7.64 20.87 0.33
CA LEU A 23 -7.14 21.96 -0.49
C LEU A 23 -7.02 23.27 0.29
N ASP A 24 -7.63 23.42 1.48
CA ASP A 24 -7.45 24.61 2.32
C ASP A 24 -6.17 24.57 3.16
N LEU A 25 -5.57 23.38 3.32
CA LEU A 25 -4.37 23.20 4.13
C LEU A 25 -3.12 23.72 3.37
N PRO A 26 -2.32 24.64 3.95
CA PRO A 26 -1.12 25.16 3.29
C PRO A 26 -0.12 24.09 2.87
N SER A 27 0.02 23.03 3.67
CA SER A 27 0.89 21.89 3.37
C SER A 27 0.44 21.11 2.13
N ILE A 28 -0.86 21.01 1.87
CA ILE A 28 -1.41 20.34 0.69
C ILE A 28 -1.32 21.25 -0.54
N LYS A 29 -1.67 22.53 -0.40
CA LYS A 29 -1.53 23.52 -1.50
C LYS A 29 -0.11 23.58 -2.06
N ALA A 30 0.90 23.37 -1.23
CA ALA A 30 2.31 23.36 -1.63
C ALA A 30 2.73 22.09 -2.40
N LEU A 31 1.95 21.01 -2.34
CA LEU A 31 2.28 19.70 -2.92
C LEU A 31 1.48 19.35 -4.17
N VAL A 32 0.26 19.89 -4.31
CA VAL A 32 -0.63 19.56 -5.41
C VAL A 32 -0.23 20.27 -6.71
N HIS A 33 -0.36 19.53 -7.81
CA HIS A 33 -0.24 20.01 -9.19
C HIS A 33 -1.57 20.59 -9.69
N PRO A 34 -1.59 21.23 -10.88
CA PRO A 34 -2.85 21.65 -11.49
C PRO A 34 -3.86 20.50 -11.60
N PHE A 35 -5.15 20.83 -11.49
CA PHE A 35 -6.23 19.85 -11.56
C PHE A 35 -6.17 19.08 -12.89
N ASP A 36 -6.20 17.75 -12.80
CA ASP A 36 -6.29 16.85 -13.94
C ASP A 36 -7.77 16.54 -14.19
N GLU A 37 -8.32 17.09 -15.27
CA GLU A 37 -9.74 16.90 -15.63
C GLU A 37 -10.06 15.46 -16.05
N ALA A 38 -9.10 14.72 -16.60
CA ALA A 38 -9.33 13.33 -17.03
C ALA A 38 -9.35 12.39 -15.83
N ALA A 39 -8.44 12.60 -14.88
CA ALA A 39 -8.37 11.81 -13.65
C ALA A 39 -9.31 12.33 -12.54
N LEU A 40 -9.89 13.52 -12.71
CA LEU A 40 -10.77 14.21 -11.75
C LEU A 40 -10.13 14.44 -10.37
N VAL A 41 -8.81 14.64 -10.34
CA VAL A 41 -8.02 14.82 -9.11
C VAL A 41 -7.00 15.93 -9.25
N TYR A 42 -6.54 16.45 -8.12
CA TYR A 42 -5.29 17.19 -8.02
C TYR A 42 -4.14 16.19 -7.83
N PRO A 43 -3.28 15.97 -8.84
CA PRO A 43 -2.13 15.09 -8.70
C PRO A 43 -1.18 15.66 -7.65
N TRP A 44 -0.41 14.81 -6.99
CA TRP A 44 0.60 15.23 -6.03
C TRP A 44 1.73 14.20 -5.96
N ASN A 45 2.93 14.67 -5.64
CA ASN A 45 4.08 13.82 -5.39
C ASN A 45 4.49 13.88 -3.93
N HIS A 46 4.99 12.77 -3.40
CA HIS A 46 5.56 12.79 -2.07
C HIS A 46 6.88 13.60 -2.10
N PRO A 47 7.18 14.44 -1.08
CA PRO A 47 8.43 15.21 -1.04
C PRO A 47 9.70 14.35 -1.15
N ASP A 48 9.64 13.13 -0.60
CA ASP A 48 10.65 12.10 -0.80
C ASP A 48 10.24 11.19 -1.97
N PRO A 49 10.94 11.21 -3.12
CA PRO A 49 10.60 10.42 -4.30
C PRO A 49 10.71 8.90 -4.07
N ARG A 50 11.44 8.46 -3.04
CA ARG A 50 11.53 7.04 -2.68
C ARG A 50 10.19 6.48 -2.21
N VAL A 51 9.34 7.32 -1.63
CA VAL A 51 7.99 6.91 -1.20
C VAL A 51 7.08 6.67 -2.39
N ASP A 52 7.15 7.53 -3.41
CA ASP A 52 6.40 7.33 -4.66
C ASP A 52 6.88 6.07 -5.38
N ALA A 53 8.20 5.84 -5.44
CA ALA A 53 8.78 4.63 -6.02
C ALA A 53 8.38 3.35 -5.24
N LEU A 54 8.37 3.40 -3.90
CA LEU A 54 7.90 2.30 -3.06
C LEU A 54 6.43 2.00 -3.33
N GLN A 55 5.56 3.02 -3.42
CA GLN A 55 4.14 2.83 -3.71
C GLN A 55 3.93 2.14 -5.07
N GLN A 56 4.66 2.56 -6.11
CA GLN A 56 4.60 1.92 -7.43
C GLN A 56 5.10 0.47 -7.41
N ALA A 57 6.15 0.18 -6.63
CA ALA A 57 6.64 -1.19 -6.47
C ALA A 57 5.63 -2.07 -5.71
N VAL A 58 5.01 -1.55 -4.64
CA VAL A 58 3.99 -2.27 -3.86
C VAL A 58 2.74 -2.56 -4.69
N ILE A 59 2.25 -1.61 -5.49
CA ILE A 59 1.05 -1.86 -6.32
C ILE A 59 1.32 -2.94 -7.38
N GLY A 60 2.47 -2.88 -8.05
CA GLY A 60 2.86 -3.91 -9.03
C GLY A 60 3.03 -5.30 -8.40
N LEU A 61 3.62 -5.37 -7.19
CA LEU A 61 3.77 -6.62 -6.43
C LEU A 61 2.40 -7.20 -6.08
N VAL A 62 1.51 -6.40 -5.50
CA VAL A 62 0.18 -6.84 -5.09
C VAL A 62 -0.61 -7.36 -6.30
N GLU A 63 -0.65 -6.59 -7.39
CA GLU A 63 -1.37 -6.99 -8.61
C GLU A 63 -0.85 -8.33 -9.16
N GLN A 64 0.46 -8.50 -9.22
CA GLN A 64 1.06 -9.72 -9.75
C GLN A 64 0.80 -10.91 -8.82
N ALA A 65 0.98 -10.73 -7.52
CA ALA A 65 0.81 -11.78 -6.54
C ALA A 65 -0.65 -12.27 -6.46
N GLU A 66 -1.62 -11.35 -6.52
CA GLU A 66 -3.05 -11.70 -6.57
C GLU A 66 -3.40 -12.43 -7.89
N LYS A 67 -2.85 -12.01 -9.04
CA LYS A 67 -3.01 -12.75 -10.31
C LYS A 67 -2.48 -14.18 -10.24
N THR A 68 -1.41 -14.41 -9.49
CA THR A 68 -0.83 -15.76 -9.29
C THR A 68 -1.48 -16.57 -8.17
N GLY A 69 -2.48 -16.01 -7.47
CA GLY A 69 -3.17 -16.70 -6.38
C GLY A 69 -2.37 -16.81 -5.08
N ALA A 70 -1.41 -15.91 -4.85
CA ALA A 70 -0.67 -15.84 -3.60
C ALA A 70 -1.61 -15.55 -2.41
N THR A 71 -1.29 -16.10 -1.25
CA THR A 71 -2.05 -15.85 -0.02
C THR A 71 -1.76 -14.46 0.56
N ARG A 72 -2.69 -13.90 1.33
CA ARG A 72 -2.49 -12.58 1.97
C ARG A 72 -1.24 -12.53 2.85
N GLY A 73 -0.97 -13.60 3.60
CA GLY A 73 0.26 -13.74 4.38
C GLY A 73 1.54 -13.89 3.54
N GLU A 74 1.49 -14.38 2.31
CA GLU A 74 2.63 -14.34 1.38
C GLU A 74 2.84 -12.91 0.88
N ILE A 75 1.77 -12.27 0.40
CA ILE A 75 1.83 -10.89 -0.11
C ILE A 75 2.34 -9.92 0.96
N PHE A 76 1.83 -10.01 2.19
CA PHE A 76 2.28 -9.16 3.29
C PHE A 76 3.79 -9.33 3.59
N ARG A 77 4.31 -10.56 3.54
CA ARG A 77 5.74 -10.81 3.75
C ARG A 77 6.61 -10.21 2.66
N GLU A 78 6.15 -10.29 1.41
CA GLU A 78 6.87 -9.70 0.27
C GLU A 78 6.81 -8.17 0.32
N VAL A 79 5.66 -7.58 0.64
CA VAL A 79 5.54 -6.13 0.87
C VAL A 79 6.44 -5.68 2.02
N TRP A 80 6.49 -6.43 3.13
CA TRP A 80 7.40 -6.12 4.23
C TRP A 80 8.85 -6.09 3.77
N ALA A 81 9.32 -7.14 3.08
CA ALA A 81 10.69 -7.21 2.58
C ALA A 81 11.00 -6.04 1.61
N LEU A 82 10.04 -5.67 0.75
CA LEU A 82 10.17 -4.53 -0.15
C LEU A 82 10.31 -3.20 0.63
N THR A 83 9.55 -3.01 1.72
CA THR A 83 9.70 -1.81 2.55
C THR A 83 11.05 -1.73 3.24
N GLU A 84 11.65 -2.86 3.64
CA GLU A 84 12.99 -2.90 4.22
C GLU A 84 14.05 -2.47 3.22
N GLU A 85 13.97 -2.97 1.98
CA GLU A 85 14.87 -2.61 0.90
C GLU A 85 14.85 -1.10 0.62
N PHE A 86 13.66 -0.51 0.53
CA PHE A 86 13.50 0.93 0.28
C PHE A 86 13.88 1.81 1.47
N SER A 87 13.81 1.28 2.70
CA SER A 87 14.17 2.02 3.91
C SER A 87 15.69 2.17 4.08
N GLY A 88 16.50 1.36 3.38
CA GLY A 88 17.95 1.37 3.50
C GLY A 88 18.48 0.94 4.88
N VAL A 89 17.61 0.39 5.73
CA VAL A 89 17.99 -0.25 6.98
C VAL A 89 18.54 -1.63 6.61
N GLU A 90 19.84 -1.86 6.83
CA GLU A 90 20.46 -3.17 6.56
C GLU A 90 19.66 -4.33 7.20
N ALA A 91 19.81 -5.54 6.64
CA ALA A 91 19.06 -6.79 6.87
C ALA A 91 18.88 -7.29 8.33
N GLN A 92 19.18 -6.47 9.33
CA GLN A 92 18.87 -6.67 10.74
C GLN A 92 17.37 -6.58 11.06
N ASN A 93 16.55 -6.00 10.17
CA ASN A 93 15.13 -5.79 10.46
C ASN A 93 14.19 -6.93 10.04
N ARG A 94 14.71 -8.07 9.54
CA ARG A 94 13.88 -9.20 9.05
C ARG A 94 12.68 -9.42 9.96
N MET A 95 11.48 -9.44 9.37
CA MET A 95 10.21 -9.59 10.08
C MET A 95 10.34 -10.60 11.24
N PRO A 96 10.13 -10.17 12.50
CA PRO A 96 10.39 -11.00 13.67
C PRO A 96 9.67 -12.36 13.62
N GLN A 97 10.31 -13.40 14.17
CA GLN A 97 9.74 -14.77 14.18
C GLN A 97 8.35 -14.85 14.83
N HIS A 98 8.08 -14.01 15.82
CA HIS A 98 6.77 -13.98 16.48
C HIS A 98 5.67 -13.48 15.53
N GLU A 99 5.97 -12.50 14.66
CA GLU A 99 5.02 -12.01 13.65
C GLU A 99 4.78 -13.07 12.58
N GLN A 100 5.84 -13.76 12.13
CA GLN A 100 5.74 -14.91 11.22
C GLN A 100 4.78 -15.98 11.77
N ALA A 101 4.92 -16.31 13.06
CA ALA A 101 4.08 -17.29 13.74
C ALA A 101 2.61 -16.84 13.86
N ILE A 102 2.35 -15.55 14.06
CA ILE A 102 0.99 -15.00 14.09
C ILE A 102 0.35 -15.12 12.72
N ILE A 103 1.03 -14.70 11.65
CA ILE A 103 0.51 -14.77 10.28
C ILE A 103 0.18 -16.21 9.91
N ALA A 104 1.08 -17.16 10.22
CA ALA A 104 0.85 -18.58 9.98
C ALA A 104 -0.40 -19.12 10.72
N ARG A 105 -0.62 -18.68 11.96
CA ARG A 105 -1.81 -19.05 12.76
C ARG A 105 -3.10 -18.39 12.25
N GLU A 106 -3.03 -17.16 11.75
CA GLU A 106 -4.18 -16.46 11.17
C GLU A 106 -4.66 -17.15 9.89
N ARG A 107 -3.73 -17.57 9.02
CA ARG A 107 -4.05 -18.34 7.79
C ARG A 107 -4.87 -19.62 8.06
N ALA A 108 -4.67 -20.26 9.22
CA ALA A 108 -5.39 -21.48 9.58
C ALA A 108 -6.88 -21.21 9.92
N ARG A 109 -7.28 -19.96 10.12
CA ARG A 109 -8.67 -19.56 10.40
C ARG A 109 -9.31 -18.99 9.14
N PHE A 110 -10.53 -19.40 8.86
CA PHE A 110 -11.31 -18.76 7.80
C PHE A 110 -11.64 -17.31 8.19
N THR A 111 -11.29 -16.37 7.32
CA THR A 111 -11.60 -14.94 7.50
C THR A 111 -12.62 -14.50 6.43
N PRO A 112 -13.83 -14.05 6.85
CA PRO A 112 -14.79 -13.45 5.93
C PRO A 112 -14.19 -12.27 5.17
N ARG A 113 -14.42 -12.20 3.85
CA ARG A 113 -13.83 -11.18 2.96
C ARG A 113 -14.74 -10.90 1.78
N LEU A 114 -14.60 -9.71 1.20
CA LEU A 114 -15.24 -9.36 -0.06
C LEU A 114 -14.65 -10.19 -1.20
N SER A 115 -15.51 -10.57 -2.15
CA SER A 115 -15.10 -11.25 -3.39
C SER A 115 -14.30 -10.33 -4.31
N GLU A 116 -14.58 -9.03 -4.25
CA GLU A 116 -13.94 -7.98 -5.05
C GLU A 116 -13.31 -6.96 -4.11
N PRO A 117 -11.98 -7.03 -3.89
CA PRO A 117 -11.29 -5.98 -3.18
C PRO A 117 -11.28 -4.72 -4.06
N TRP A 118 -11.60 -3.56 -3.46
CA TRP A 118 -11.64 -2.29 -4.18
C TRP A 118 -10.24 -1.93 -4.68
N TYR A 119 -10.05 -2.00 -6.00
CA TYR A 119 -8.98 -1.29 -6.70
C TYR A 119 -9.53 0.10 -7.06
N CYS A 120 -8.89 1.14 -6.54
CA CYS A 120 -9.17 2.51 -6.95
C CYS A 120 -8.42 2.84 -8.23
#